data_AF-A0A7X8UMT5-F1
#
_entry.id   AF-A0A7X8UMT5-F1
#
_cell.length_a   1.000
_cell.length_b   1.000
_cell.length_c   1.000
_cell.angle_alpha   90.00
_cell.angle_beta   90.00
_cell.angle_gamma   90.00
#
_symmetry.space_group_name_H-M   'P 1'
#
loop_
_entity.id
_entity.type
_entity.pdbx_description
1 polymer ?
#
loop_
_entity_poly.entity_id
_entity_poly.type
_entity_poly.pdbx_seq_one_letter_code
_entity_poly.pdbx_strand_id
1 'polypeptide(L)'
;MLLRRVRHARASLDAAEIARYSLLKRRYLLEGGEPATFPLDLVSAVERLKQTMTEQAQQRLDKAKLDKTVGRMAEKLDLYASMNRDWPLPEQFRGYKAHELVEFTPPAIPRVVAPAQVVGDPTSECGLAIRVPLADSLEPDSIILKAGIHQQSGMPTKVVVSEGLPLSYKDATSSPGYHWRKLLGNAQVQSDSKFFVAMPTCWNVQFQCDRPMSSGKSGQYDFWGRVKVERSTTQDENGANEKEYLYLERVLMVRTR
;
A
#
# COMPACT_ATOMS: atom_id res chain seq x y z
N MET A 1 11.82 -29.70 -17.94
CA MET A 1 10.68 -29.76 -16.99
C MET A 1 11.03 -29.21 -15.59
N LEU A 2 12.21 -29.51 -15.04
CA LEU A 2 12.63 -29.05 -13.70
C LEU A 2 12.76 -27.52 -13.59
N LEU A 3 13.46 -26.85 -14.52
CA LEU A 3 13.63 -25.40 -14.51
C LEU A 3 12.30 -24.63 -14.47
N ARG A 4 11.28 -25.10 -15.20
CA ARG A 4 9.93 -24.50 -15.19
C ARG A 4 9.27 -24.61 -13.82
N ARG A 5 9.42 -25.74 -13.13
CA ARG A 5 8.89 -25.94 -11.76
C ARG A 5 9.60 -25.04 -10.76
N VAL A 6 10.92 -24.87 -10.90
CA VAL A 6 11.72 -23.95 -10.07
C VAL A 6 11.24 -22.51 -10.25
N ARG A 7 11.08 -22.04 -11.50
CA ARG A 7 10.54 -20.70 -11.80
C ARG A 7 9.15 -20.50 -11.20
N HIS A 8 8.26 -21.48 -11.37
CA HIS A 8 6.93 -21.44 -10.76
C HIS A 8 6.99 -21.32 -9.22
N ALA A 9 7.85 -22.11 -8.57
CA ALA A 9 8.02 -22.02 -7.11
C ALA A 9 8.60 -20.66 -6.68
N ARG A 10 9.50 -20.07 -7.48
CA ARG A 10 10.08 -18.75 -7.22
C ARG A 10 9.06 -17.60 -7.38
N ALA A 11 8.02 -17.76 -8.21
CA ALA A 11 7.02 -16.71 -8.44
C ALA A 11 6.36 -16.20 -7.14
N SER A 12 6.09 -17.09 -6.17
CA SER A 12 5.57 -16.68 -4.87
C SER A 12 6.58 -15.84 -4.07
N LEU A 13 7.87 -16.11 -4.22
CA LEU A 13 8.94 -15.35 -3.58
C LEU A 13 9.16 -14.00 -4.27
N ASP A 14 9.10 -13.94 -5.60
CA ASP A 14 9.16 -12.67 -6.34
C ASP A 14 7.94 -11.78 -6.00
N ALA A 15 6.74 -12.36 -5.91
CA ALA A 15 5.55 -11.64 -5.44
C ALA A 15 5.69 -11.12 -4.01
N ALA A 16 6.28 -11.91 -3.11
CA ALA A 16 6.56 -11.48 -1.74
C ALA A 16 7.64 -10.39 -1.68
N GLU A 17 8.69 -10.49 -2.51
CA GLU A 17 9.75 -9.49 -2.64
C GLU A 17 9.17 -8.14 -3.06
N ILE A 18 8.31 -8.12 -4.09
CA ILE A 18 7.61 -6.92 -4.55
C ILE A 18 6.73 -6.34 -3.45
N ALA A 19 5.89 -7.17 -2.82
CA ALA A 19 4.95 -6.72 -1.79
C ALA A 19 5.64 -6.24 -0.49
N ARG A 20 6.84 -6.75 -0.19
CA ARG A 20 7.57 -6.43 1.04
C ARG A 20 8.77 -5.52 0.81
N TYR A 21 8.99 -5.04 -0.41
CA TYR A 21 10.16 -4.25 -0.76
C TYR A 21 10.36 -3.03 0.16
N SER A 22 9.31 -2.22 0.37
CA SER A 22 9.37 -1.03 1.23
C SER A 22 9.75 -1.39 2.66
N LEU A 23 9.11 -2.42 3.21
CA LEU A 23 9.34 -2.89 4.57
C LEU A 23 10.79 -3.36 4.75
N LEU A 24 11.27 -4.21 3.84
CA LEU A 24 12.61 -4.79 3.92
C LEU A 24 13.67 -3.71 3.71
N LYS A 25 13.47 -2.78 2.77
CA LYS A 25 14.38 -1.65 2.57
C LYS A 25 14.40 -0.74 3.80
N ARG A 26 13.23 -0.38 4.33
CA ARG A 26 13.13 0.46 5.52
C ARG A 26 13.86 -0.14 6.71
N ARG A 27 13.66 -1.43 6.96
CA ARG A 27 14.32 -2.16 8.03
C ARG A 27 15.84 -2.17 7.85
N TYR A 28 16.30 -2.52 6.66
CA TYR A 28 17.72 -2.56 6.32
C TYR A 28 18.42 -1.22 6.59
N LEU A 29 17.81 -0.11 6.15
CA LEU A 29 18.36 1.24 6.40
C LEU A 29 18.37 1.60 7.90
N LEU A 30 17.32 1.24 8.64
CA LEU A 30 17.25 1.48 10.09
C LEU A 30 18.21 0.60 10.91
N GLU A 31 18.69 -0.51 10.34
CA GLU A 31 19.72 -1.36 10.92
C GLU A 31 21.15 -0.88 10.54
N GLY A 32 21.27 0.25 9.85
CA GLY A 32 22.56 0.84 9.44
C GLY A 32 23.08 0.32 8.11
N GLY A 33 22.24 -0.33 7.30
CA GLY A 33 22.60 -0.77 5.96
C GLY A 33 22.74 0.39 4.97
N GLU A 34 23.71 0.29 4.07
CA GLU A 34 23.98 1.29 3.03
C GLU A 34 23.00 1.15 1.84
N PRO A 35 22.28 2.20 1.42
CA PRO A 35 21.28 2.10 0.34
C PRO A 35 21.78 1.42 -0.94
N ALA A 36 23.04 1.66 -1.31
CA ALA A 36 23.67 1.11 -2.51
C ALA A 36 23.91 -0.41 -2.46
N THR A 37 23.91 -1.01 -1.26
CA THR A 37 24.16 -2.44 -1.05
C THR A 37 22.90 -3.21 -0.63
N PHE A 38 21.72 -2.58 -0.73
CA PHE A 38 20.46 -3.28 -0.47
C PHE A 38 20.28 -4.46 -1.44
N PRO A 39 20.07 -5.70 -0.96
CA PRO A 39 20.25 -6.90 -1.78
C PRO A 39 19.06 -7.25 -2.69
N LEU A 40 17.92 -6.58 -2.57
CA LEU A 40 16.74 -6.88 -3.36
C LEU A 40 16.67 -6.01 -4.61
N ASP A 41 16.31 -6.63 -5.73
CA ASP A 41 16.15 -5.95 -7.01
C ASP A 41 14.69 -6.06 -7.45
N LEU A 42 13.95 -4.99 -7.15
CA LEU A 42 12.52 -4.88 -7.45
C LEU A 42 12.22 -5.07 -8.94
N VAL A 43 13.05 -4.51 -9.82
CA VAL A 43 12.82 -4.55 -11.27
C VAL A 43 13.00 -5.98 -11.77
N SER A 44 14.09 -6.65 -11.34
CA SER A 44 14.32 -8.05 -11.69
C SER A 44 13.25 -8.97 -11.11
N ALA A 45 12.75 -8.72 -9.89
CA ALA A 45 11.65 -9.50 -9.31
C ALA A 45 10.34 -9.34 -10.11
N VAL A 46 10.02 -8.11 -10.51
CA VAL A 46 8.87 -7.82 -11.37
C VAL A 46 8.96 -8.55 -12.71
N GLU A 47 10.11 -8.46 -13.40
CA GLU A 47 10.28 -9.09 -14.72
C GLU A 47 10.18 -10.62 -14.64
N ARG A 48 10.80 -11.24 -13.63
CA ARG A 48 10.66 -12.70 -13.41
C ARG A 48 9.23 -13.12 -13.14
N LEU A 49 8.49 -12.32 -12.35
CA LEU A 49 7.09 -12.59 -12.05
C LEU A 49 6.22 -12.43 -13.31
N LYS A 50 6.39 -11.34 -14.07
CA LYS A 50 5.70 -11.10 -15.35
C LYS A 50 5.90 -12.26 -16.32
N GLN A 51 7.15 -12.70 -16.49
CA GLN A 51 7.47 -13.84 -17.35
C GLN A 51 6.75 -15.10 -16.87
N THR A 52 6.92 -15.46 -15.60
CA THR A 52 6.38 -16.72 -15.06
C THR A 52 4.86 -16.75 -15.14
N MET A 53 4.19 -15.65 -14.79
CA MET A 53 2.73 -15.59 -14.83
C MET A 53 2.17 -15.58 -16.25
N THR A 54 2.86 -14.94 -17.20
CA THR A 54 2.51 -15.01 -18.63
C THR A 54 2.59 -16.44 -19.15
N GLU A 55 3.70 -17.14 -18.88
CA GLU A 55 3.87 -18.55 -19.27
C GLU A 55 2.79 -19.46 -18.65
N GLN A 56 2.36 -19.17 -17.42
CA GLN A 56 1.29 -19.90 -16.74
C GLN A 56 -0.10 -19.60 -17.32
N ALA A 57 -0.36 -18.35 -17.70
CA ALA A 57 -1.61 -17.93 -18.30
C ALA A 57 -1.79 -18.56 -19.69
N GLN A 58 -0.73 -18.58 -20.51
CA GLN A 58 -0.71 -19.20 -21.85
C GLN A 58 -1.08 -20.69 -21.83
N GLN A 59 -0.78 -21.39 -20.73
CA GLN A 59 -1.11 -22.81 -20.58
C GLN A 59 -2.56 -23.08 -20.15
N ARG A 60 -3.27 -22.07 -19.65
CA ARG A 60 -4.56 -22.24 -18.94
C ARG A 60 -5.71 -21.47 -19.56
N LEU A 61 -5.44 -20.41 -20.30
CA LEU A 61 -6.44 -19.49 -20.82
C LEU A 61 -6.56 -19.60 -22.33
N ASP A 62 -7.78 -19.40 -22.83
CA ASP A 62 -8.02 -19.10 -24.24
C ASP A 62 -7.41 -17.74 -24.62
N LYS A 63 -7.23 -17.49 -25.93
CA LYS A 63 -6.54 -16.29 -26.44
C LYS A 63 -7.17 -14.98 -25.95
N ALA A 64 -8.50 -14.89 -25.96
CA ALA A 64 -9.19 -13.65 -25.57
C ALA A 64 -9.02 -13.33 -24.07
N LYS A 65 -9.07 -14.34 -23.20
CA LYS A 65 -8.81 -14.15 -21.76
C LYS A 65 -7.32 -13.93 -21.49
N LEU A 66 -6.44 -14.57 -22.26
CA LEU A 66 -5.00 -14.42 -22.13
C LEU A 66 -4.58 -12.96 -22.31
N ASP A 67 -4.96 -12.33 -23.42
CA ASP A 67 -4.53 -10.97 -23.75
C ASP A 67 -5.01 -9.98 -22.67
N LYS A 68 -6.27 -10.10 -22.24
CA LYS A 68 -6.84 -9.28 -21.17
C LYS A 68 -6.17 -9.49 -19.81
N THR A 69 -5.91 -10.74 -19.43
CA THR A 69 -5.31 -11.07 -18.13
C THR A 69 -3.84 -10.69 -18.07
N VAL A 70 -3.07 -10.99 -19.12
CA VAL A 70 -1.64 -10.67 -19.21
C VAL A 70 -1.44 -9.16 -19.31
N GLY A 71 -2.24 -8.46 -20.12
CA GLY A 71 -2.17 -6.99 -20.23
C GLY A 71 -2.37 -6.31 -18.88
N ARG A 72 -3.48 -6.60 -18.18
CA ARG A 72 -3.76 -6.02 -16.85
C ARG A 72 -2.71 -6.34 -15.80
N MET A 73 -2.17 -7.56 -15.84
CA MET A 73 -1.10 -7.97 -14.94
C MET A 73 0.20 -7.21 -15.24
N ALA A 74 0.58 -7.11 -16.52
CA ALA A 74 1.78 -6.41 -16.95
C ALA A 74 1.71 -4.93 -16.57
N GLU A 75 0.61 -4.24 -16.88
CA GLU A 75 0.38 -2.83 -16.49
C GLU A 75 0.57 -2.62 -14.98
N LYS A 76 -0.03 -3.49 -14.16
CA LYS A 76 0.09 -3.41 -12.69
C LYS A 76 1.53 -3.64 -12.22
N LEU A 77 2.22 -4.62 -12.79
CA LEU A 77 3.59 -4.96 -12.40
C LEU A 77 4.59 -3.91 -12.89
N ASP A 78 4.40 -3.34 -14.07
CA ASP A 78 5.19 -2.23 -14.61
C ASP A 78 5.07 -0.99 -13.71
N LEU A 79 3.86 -0.72 -13.22
CA LEU A 79 3.63 0.31 -12.23
C LEU A 79 4.40 0.03 -10.93
N TYR A 80 4.46 -1.22 -10.47
CA TYR A 80 5.26 -1.55 -9.29
C TYR A 80 6.76 -1.42 -9.53
N ALA A 81 7.26 -1.75 -10.73
CA ALA A 81 8.65 -1.54 -11.10
C ALA A 81 9.02 -0.05 -11.18
N SER A 82 8.06 0.83 -11.46
CA SER A 82 8.28 2.28 -11.50
C SER A 82 8.31 2.94 -10.12
N MET A 83 8.12 2.18 -9.03
CA MET A 83 8.25 2.73 -7.67
C MET A 83 9.66 3.33 -7.50
N ASN A 84 9.73 4.57 -7.05
CA ASN A 84 11.00 5.20 -6.68
C ASN A 84 11.69 4.31 -5.65
N ARG A 85 13.02 4.22 -5.62
CA ARG A 85 13.69 3.32 -4.67
C ARG A 85 14.27 4.05 -3.47
N ASP A 86 14.53 5.35 -3.58
CA ASP A 86 15.37 6.08 -2.63
C ASP A 86 14.61 7.21 -1.92
N TRP A 87 13.44 6.88 -1.38
CA TRP A 87 12.65 7.86 -0.63
C TRP A 87 13.06 7.93 0.86
N PRO A 88 13.15 9.13 1.45
CA PRO A 88 13.63 9.30 2.82
C PRO A 88 12.65 8.79 3.87
N LEU A 89 13.18 8.54 5.08
CA LEU A 89 12.35 8.47 6.28
C LEU A 89 12.00 9.91 6.70
N PRO A 90 10.72 10.25 6.90
CA PRO A 90 10.36 11.58 7.37
C PRO A 90 10.99 11.89 8.73
N GLU A 91 11.33 13.15 8.95
CA GLU A 91 12.09 13.60 10.11
C GLU A 91 11.49 13.15 11.45
N GLN A 92 10.16 13.28 11.59
CA GLN A 92 9.41 12.87 12.78
C GLN A 92 9.51 11.37 13.13
N PHE A 93 10.00 10.54 12.20
CA PHE A 93 10.16 9.10 12.39
C PHE A 93 11.63 8.64 12.45
N ARG A 94 12.62 9.54 12.32
CA ARG A 94 14.04 9.18 12.33
C ARG A 94 14.53 8.53 13.62
N GLY A 95 13.86 8.80 14.75
CA GLY A 95 14.24 8.25 16.05
C GLY A 95 13.78 6.82 16.32
N TYR A 96 13.03 6.18 15.42
CA TYR A 96 12.54 4.81 15.61
C TYR A 96 13.58 3.77 15.20
N LYS A 97 13.65 2.67 15.95
CA LYS A 97 14.46 1.51 15.58
C LYS A 97 13.76 0.66 14.52
N ALA A 98 14.52 -0.16 13.83
CA ALA A 98 14.02 -1.06 12.77
C ALA A 98 12.86 -1.97 13.20
N HIS A 99 12.82 -2.35 14.49
CA HIS A 99 11.79 -3.20 15.06
C HIS A 99 10.59 -2.41 15.63
N GLU A 100 10.62 -1.09 15.56
CA GLU A 100 9.59 -0.20 16.07
C GLU A 100 8.81 0.49 14.95
N LEU A 101 9.23 0.36 13.69
CA LEU A 101 8.63 1.04 12.55
C LEU A 101 8.49 0.07 11.36
N VAL A 102 7.31 0.11 10.74
CA VAL A 102 6.97 -0.71 9.57
C VAL A 102 6.36 0.17 8.49
N GLU A 103 6.82 0.03 7.26
CA GLU A 103 6.39 0.84 6.12
C GLU A 103 5.62 0.00 5.09
N PHE A 104 4.41 0.45 4.77
CA PHE A 104 3.53 -0.14 3.77
C PHE A 104 3.35 0.84 2.60
N THR A 105 3.72 0.41 1.38
CA THR A 105 3.46 1.12 0.12
C THR A 105 2.37 0.38 -0.69
N PRO A 106 1.88 0.92 -1.82
CA PRO A 106 0.78 0.30 -2.57
C PRO A 106 1.03 -1.17 -3.02
N PRO A 107 2.26 -1.60 -3.38
CA PRO A 107 2.55 -3.01 -3.65
C PRO A 107 2.29 -3.95 -2.46
N ALA A 108 2.34 -3.46 -1.22
CA ALA A 108 2.10 -4.26 -0.01
C ALA A 108 0.62 -4.63 0.18
N ILE A 109 -0.27 -4.08 -0.63
CA ILE A 109 -1.71 -4.22 -0.48
C ILE A 109 -2.17 -5.40 -1.34
N PRO A 110 -2.56 -6.52 -0.73
CA PRO A 110 -2.86 -7.74 -1.47
C PRO A 110 -4.05 -7.56 -2.42
N ARG A 111 -4.96 -6.65 -2.09
CA ARG A 111 -6.18 -6.42 -2.87
C ARG A 111 -6.55 -4.94 -2.84
N VAL A 112 -6.40 -4.28 -3.99
CA VAL A 112 -7.01 -2.98 -4.29
C VAL A 112 -8.17 -3.26 -5.24
N VAL A 113 -9.37 -2.84 -4.90
CA VAL A 113 -10.57 -3.04 -5.73
C VAL A 113 -11.22 -1.70 -6.06
N ALA A 114 -11.94 -1.67 -7.17
CA ALA A 114 -12.72 -0.52 -7.58
C ALA A 114 -13.65 -0.05 -6.43
N PRO A 115 -13.79 1.27 -6.23
CA PRO A 115 -13.30 2.34 -7.10
C PRO A 115 -11.82 2.73 -6.87
N ALA A 116 -11.11 2.10 -5.92
CA ALA A 116 -9.70 2.37 -5.69
C ALA A 116 -8.79 1.80 -6.78
N GLN A 117 -7.70 2.50 -7.07
CA GLN A 117 -6.69 2.10 -8.07
C GLN A 117 -5.30 2.42 -7.55
N VAL A 118 -4.30 1.61 -7.88
CA VAL A 118 -2.90 2.04 -7.74
C VAL A 118 -2.56 2.85 -8.98
N VAL A 119 -1.96 4.03 -8.79
CA VAL A 119 -1.55 4.94 -9.86
C VAL A 119 -0.12 5.40 -9.63
N GLY A 120 0.53 5.83 -10.71
CA GLY A 120 1.77 6.58 -10.64
C GLY A 120 1.46 8.02 -10.23
N ASP A 121 2.24 8.58 -9.31
CA ASP A 121 2.10 9.97 -8.88
C ASP A 121 3.49 10.60 -8.75
N PRO A 122 3.88 11.52 -9.65
CA PRO A 122 5.17 12.20 -9.59
C PRO A 122 5.40 13.04 -8.34
N THR A 123 4.33 13.42 -7.63
CA THR A 123 4.41 14.19 -6.38
C THR A 123 4.51 13.30 -5.13
N SER A 124 4.33 11.98 -5.29
CA SER A 124 4.56 10.97 -4.25
C SER A 124 6.06 10.69 -4.14
N GLU A 125 6.60 10.57 -2.92
CA GLU A 125 8.02 10.23 -2.77
C GLU A 125 8.32 8.80 -3.22
N CYS A 126 7.42 7.84 -2.98
CA CYS A 126 7.59 6.47 -3.49
C CYS A 126 7.19 6.34 -4.98
N GLY A 127 6.68 7.41 -5.60
CA GLY A 127 6.26 7.45 -7.00
C GLY A 127 4.91 6.78 -7.28
N LEU A 128 4.30 6.17 -6.26
CA LEU A 128 3.01 5.47 -6.35
C LEU A 128 2.03 5.99 -5.30
N ALA A 129 0.75 5.83 -5.58
CA ALA A 129 -0.32 6.07 -4.63
C ALA A 129 -1.53 5.17 -4.90
N ILE A 130 -2.35 4.97 -3.87
CA ILE A 130 -3.73 4.51 -4.06
C ILE A 130 -4.59 5.73 -4.27
N ARG A 131 -5.26 5.81 -5.41
CA ARG A 131 -6.21 6.85 -5.76
C ARG A 131 -7.64 6.33 -5.57
N VAL A 132 -8.49 7.12 -4.91
CA VAL A 132 -9.92 6.85 -4.74
C VAL A 132 -10.70 8.09 -5.16
N PRO A 133 -11.68 7.97 -6.07
CA PRO A 133 -12.56 9.08 -6.41
C PRO A 133 -13.40 9.46 -5.21
N LEU A 134 -13.51 10.76 -4.99
CA LEU A 134 -14.43 11.34 -4.03
C LEU A 134 -15.79 11.58 -4.71
N ALA A 135 -16.87 11.58 -3.92
CA ALA A 135 -18.20 11.87 -4.44
C ALA A 135 -18.31 13.36 -4.79
N ASP A 136 -19.09 13.70 -5.83
CA ASP A 136 -19.23 15.08 -6.34
C ASP A 136 -19.84 16.05 -5.30
N SER A 137 -20.53 15.53 -4.28
CA SER A 137 -21.10 16.29 -3.16
C SER A 137 -20.57 15.76 -1.83
N LEU A 138 -19.31 16.03 -1.54
CA LEU A 138 -18.80 15.88 -0.18
C LEU A 138 -19.14 17.14 0.60
N GLU A 139 -19.93 16.98 1.67
CA GLU A 139 -20.02 18.03 2.69
C GLU A 139 -18.60 18.37 3.18
N PRO A 140 -18.29 19.63 3.55
CA PRO A 140 -16.97 20.11 3.97
C PRO A 140 -16.27 19.33 5.10
N ASP A 141 -16.94 18.36 5.73
CA ASP A 141 -16.43 17.48 6.78
C ASP A 141 -16.66 15.98 6.52
N SER A 142 -16.95 15.59 5.28
CA SER A 142 -17.39 14.21 4.95
C SER A 142 -16.29 13.26 4.46
N ILE A 143 -15.03 13.69 4.28
CA ILE A 143 -13.90 12.77 4.04
C ILE A 143 -13.52 12.06 5.34
N ILE A 144 -14.35 11.12 5.79
CA ILE A 144 -14.01 10.34 6.97
C ILE A 144 -13.09 9.19 6.55
N LEU A 145 -11.78 9.38 6.75
CA LEU A 145 -10.83 8.26 6.76
C LEU A 145 -11.05 7.44 8.02
N LYS A 146 -11.60 6.25 7.85
CA LYS A 146 -11.70 5.28 8.95
C LYS A 146 -10.52 4.35 8.87
N ALA A 147 -9.95 4.00 10.00
CA ALA A 147 -8.93 2.97 10.07
C ALA A 147 -9.19 2.07 11.27
N GLY A 148 -8.74 0.82 11.19
CA GLY A 148 -8.99 -0.13 12.25
C GLY A 148 -8.14 -1.37 12.11
N ILE A 149 -8.29 -2.25 13.09
CA ILE A 149 -7.63 -3.54 13.15
C ILE A 149 -8.68 -4.64 13.31
N HIS A 150 -8.64 -5.61 12.41
CA HIS A 150 -9.28 -6.90 12.62
C HIS A 150 -8.32 -7.82 13.39
N GLN A 151 -8.77 -8.40 14.51
CA GLN A 151 -8.06 -9.46 15.23
C GLN A 151 -8.76 -10.79 14.93
N GLN A 152 -8.03 -11.78 14.41
CA GLN A 152 -8.60 -13.08 14.04
C GLN A 152 -8.58 -14.08 15.20
N SER A 153 -7.82 -13.82 16.27
CA SER A 153 -7.68 -14.68 17.43
C SER A 153 -8.91 -14.56 18.33
N GLY A 154 -9.72 -15.62 18.36
CA GLY A 154 -10.98 -15.69 19.11
C GLY A 154 -12.15 -15.42 18.18
N MET A 155 -12.93 -16.45 17.88
CA MET A 155 -14.25 -16.29 17.30
C MET A 155 -15.18 -15.73 18.39
N PRO A 156 -15.99 -14.69 18.12
CA PRO A 156 -16.08 -13.93 16.86
C PRO A 156 -14.92 -12.93 16.68
N THR A 157 -14.49 -12.71 15.42
CA THR A 157 -13.48 -11.72 15.02
C THR A 157 -13.70 -10.40 15.75
N LYS A 158 -12.77 -10.02 16.63
CA LYS A 158 -12.84 -8.73 17.32
C LYS A 158 -12.35 -7.66 16.37
N VAL A 159 -13.21 -6.68 16.08
CA VAL A 159 -12.81 -5.50 15.30
C VAL A 159 -12.60 -4.35 16.27
N VAL A 160 -11.36 -3.89 16.36
CA VAL A 160 -11.04 -2.63 17.04
C VAL A 160 -10.95 -1.58 15.93
N VAL A 161 -12.05 -0.85 15.73
CA VAL A 161 -12.06 0.30 14.82
C VAL A 161 -11.65 1.51 15.65
N SER A 162 -10.88 2.46 15.09
CA SER A 162 -10.94 3.81 15.67
C SER A 162 -12.37 4.31 15.57
N GLU A 163 -12.74 5.30 16.38
CA GLU A 163 -13.98 6.05 16.15
C GLU A 163 -13.97 6.82 14.79
N GLY A 164 -12.94 6.62 13.96
CA GLY A 164 -12.54 7.49 12.87
C GLY A 164 -11.71 8.62 13.43
N LEU A 165 -10.50 8.83 12.91
CA LEU A 165 -9.91 10.16 12.99
C LEU A 165 -10.47 10.91 11.77
N PRO A 166 -11.48 11.78 11.94
CA PRO A 166 -12.03 12.51 10.82
C PRO A 166 -10.88 13.28 10.16
N LEU A 167 -10.64 13.01 8.88
CA LEU A 167 -9.83 13.90 8.07
C LEU A 167 -10.80 14.96 7.54
N SER A 168 -10.91 16.12 8.19
CA SER A 168 -11.74 17.19 7.62
C SER A 168 -11.28 17.47 6.19
N TYR A 169 -12.23 17.60 5.26
CA TYR A 169 -11.92 17.92 3.88
C TYR A 169 -11.11 19.22 3.82
N LYS A 170 -11.46 20.19 4.66
CA LYS A 170 -10.73 21.45 4.82
C LYS A 170 -9.27 21.23 5.21
N ASP A 171 -8.99 20.33 6.15
CA ASP A 171 -7.62 20.00 6.57
C ASP A 171 -6.84 19.22 5.51
N ALA A 172 -7.54 18.47 4.66
CA ALA A 172 -6.95 17.72 3.57
C ALA A 172 -6.62 18.59 2.34
N THR A 173 -7.36 19.69 2.15
CA THR A 173 -7.25 20.59 1.00
C THR A 173 -6.57 21.93 1.30
N SER A 174 -6.42 22.29 2.58
CA SER A 174 -5.80 23.56 2.99
C SER A 174 -4.31 23.67 2.70
N SER A 175 -3.62 22.55 2.45
CA SER A 175 -2.21 22.54 2.09
C SER A 175 -1.98 21.60 0.91
N PRO A 176 -1.34 22.06 -0.18
CA PRO A 176 -1.10 21.24 -1.35
C PRO A 176 -0.13 20.09 -1.02
N GLY A 177 -0.24 19.00 -1.77
CA GLY A 177 0.69 17.87 -1.67
C GLY A 177 0.36 16.87 -0.56
N TYR A 178 1.33 15.99 -0.30
CA TYR A 178 1.19 14.88 0.64
C TYR A 178 1.55 15.26 2.07
N HIS A 179 0.64 14.98 3.00
CA HIS A 179 0.79 15.26 4.43
C HIS A 179 0.69 13.99 5.27
N TRP A 180 1.49 13.94 6.34
CA TRP A 180 1.35 12.88 7.34
C TRP A 180 0.16 13.15 8.25
N ARG A 181 -0.70 12.15 8.40
CA ARG A 181 -1.88 12.17 9.25
C ARG A 181 -1.93 10.90 10.08
N LYS A 182 -2.21 11.03 11.37
CA LYS A 182 -2.46 9.86 12.22
C LYS A 182 -3.81 9.26 11.81
N LEU A 183 -3.85 7.98 11.49
CA LEU A 183 -5.04 7.24 11.06
C LEU A 183 -5.68 6.46 12.21
N LEU A 184 -4.84 5.92 13.10
CA LEU A 184 -5.24 5.15 14.27
C LEU A 184 -4.15 5.31 15.34
N GLY A 185 -4.52 5.64 16.57
CA GLY A 185 -3.58 5.80 17.68
C GLY A 185 -3.75 4.73 18.75
N ASN A 186 -2.67 4.39 19.44
CA ASN A 186 -2.66 3.48 20.60
C ASN A 186 -3.44 2.19 20.36
N ALA A 187 -3.20 1.56 19.20
CA ALA A 187 -3.88 0.35 18.84
C ALA A 187 -3.09 -0.87 19.29
N GLN A 188 -3.79 -1.79 19.96
CA GLN A 188 -3.21 -3.07 20.35
C GLN A 188 -3.07 -3.99 19.13
N VAL A 189 -1.85 -4.13 18.62
CA VAL A 189 -1.51 -5.02 17.49
C VAL A 189 -1.05 -6.38 18.03
N GLN A 190 -1.54 -7.44 17.42
CA GLN A 190 -1.14 -8.83 17.64
C GLN A 190 -0.60 -9.44 16.33
N SER A 191 -0.10 -10.68 16.41
CA SER A 191 0.57 -11.36 15.29
C SER A 191 -0.32 -11.67 14.08
N ASP A 192 -1.62 -11.73 14.29
CA ASP A 192 -2.68 -12.08 13.34
C ASP A 192 -3.60 -10.88 13.02
N SER A 193 -3.19 -9.69 13.48
CA SER A 193 -3.92 -8.47 13.24
C SER A 193 -3.90 -8.09 11.75
N LYS A 194 -4.99 -7.49 11.26
CA LYS A 194 -5.05 -6.91 9.91
C LYS A 194 -5.48 -5.46 10.03
N PHE A 195 -4.61 -4.55 9.64
CA PHE A 195 -4.94 -3.14 9.57
C PHE A 195 -5.77 -2.86 8.31
N PHE A 196 -6.77 -2.01 8.42
CA PHE A 196 -7.49 -1.54 7.25
C PHE A 196 -7.62 -0.03 7.30
N VAL A 197 -7.65 0.56 6.12
CA VAL A 197 -8.05 1.94 5.89
C VAL A 197 -9.30 1.90 5.03
N ALA A 198 -10.42 2.34 5.57
CA ALA A 198 -11.63 2.60 4.81
C ALA A 198 -11.58 4.05 4.36
N MET A 199 -11.52 4.23 3.04
CA MET A 199 -11.57 5.53 2.38
C MET A 199 -13.02 5.84 1.97
N PRO A 200 -13.37 7.11 1.74
CA PRO A 200 -14.69 7.46 1.22
C PRO A 200 -15.00 6.65 -0.04
N THR A 201 -16.22 6.12 -0.14
CA THR A 201 -16.69 5.25 -1.24
C THR A 201 -15.93 3.91 -1.44
N CYS A 202 -14.91 3.61 -0.62
CA CYS A 202 -14.13 2.37 -0.72
C CYS A 202 -13.74 1.78 0.64
N TRP A 203 -14.33 0.63 0.97
CA TRP A 203 -14.08 -0.11 2.22
C TRP A 203 -12.89 -1.08 2.16
N ASN A 204 -12.18 -1.13 1.03
CA ASN A 204 -11.37 -2.30 0.67
C ASN A 204 -9.86 -2.05 0.57
N VAL A 205 -9.33 -0.99 1.18
CA VAL A 205 -7.87 -0.83 1.31
C VAL A 205 -7.41 -1.48 2.61
N GLN A 206 -6.94 -2.73 2.52
CA GLN A 206 -6.54 -3.51 3.69
C GLN A 206 -5.05 -3.85 3.63
N PHE A 207 -4.33 -3.52 4.70
CA PHE A 207 -2.94 -3.90 4.90
C PHE A 207 -2.89 -5.04 5.91
N GLN A 208 -2.33 -6.18 5.52
CA GLN A 208 -2.13 -7.23 6.50
C GLN A 208 -1.11 -6.74 7.55
N CYS A 209 -1.27 -7.06 8.84
CA CYS A 209 -0.30 -6.77 9.89
C CYS A 209 0.23 -8.09 10.48
N ASP A 210 0.96 -8.85 9.68
CA ASP A 210 1.53 -10.12 10.10
C ASP A 210 2.67 -9.93 11.12
N ARG A 211 2.89 -10.97 11.93
CA ARG A 211 4.02 -11.15 12.86
C ARG A 211 5.44 -10.86 12.30
N PRO A 212 5.76 -11.11 11.02
CA PRO A 212 7.03 -10.70 10.42
C PRO A 212 7.10 -9.20 10.10
N MET A 213 5.96 -8.50 10.13
CA MET A 213 5.87 -7.07 9.88
C MET A 213 6.02 -6.27 11.17
N SER A 214 5.31 -6.62 12.24
CA SER A 214 5.66 -6.15 13.58
C SER A 214 6.95 -6.85 14.06
N SER A 215 7.61 -6.35 15.09
CA SER A 215 8.84 -6.94 15.64
C SER A 215 8.66 -8.29 16.37
N GLY A 216 7.66 -9.07 15.97
CA GLY A 216 7.25 -10.30 16.61
C GLY A 216 6.58 -10.12 17.97
N LYS A 217 6.53 -8.89 18.50
CA LYS A 217 5.95 -8.57 19.82
C LYS A 217 4.60 -7.88 19.65
N SER A 218 3.56 -8.45 20.27
CA SER A 218 2.32 -7.72 20.49
C SER A 218 2.62 -6.42 21.25
N GLY A 219 1.92 -5.35 20.92
CA GLY A 219 2.21 -4.04 21.50
C GLY A 219 1.22 -2.98 21.08
N GLN A 220 1.44 -1.77 21.59
CA GLN A 220 0.70 -0.57 21.24
C GLN A 220 1.39 0.12 20.08
N TYR A 221 0.62 0.47 19.05
CA TYR A 221 1.13 1.10 17.84
C TYR A 221 0.23 2.25 17.39
N ASP A 222 0.86 3.28 16.83
CA ASP A 222 0.22 4.31 16.03
C ASP A 222 0.37 4.00 14.54
N PHE A 223 -0.66 4.30 13.77
CA PHE A 223 -0.66 4.22 12.32
C PHE A 223 -0.75 5.61 11.72
N TRP A 224 0.16 5.93 10.80
CA TRP A 224 0.24 7.20 10.12
C TRP A 224 0.12 6.98 8.61
N GLY A 225 -0.78 7.71 7.96
CA GLY A 225 -0.93 7.71 6.51
C GLY A 225 -0.35 8.98 5.92
N ARG A 226 0.31 8.85 4.77
CA ARG A 226 0.70 9.98 3.95
C ARG A 226 -0.34 10.19 2.85
N VAL A 227 -1.12 11.25 3.00
CA VAL A 227 -2.34 11.48 2.21
C VAL A 227 -2.31 12.83 1.52
N LYS A 228 -2.96 12.90 0.36
CA LYS A 228 -3.20 14.13 -0.42
C LYS A 228 -4.63 14.09 -0.92
N VAL A 229 -5.32 15.23 -0.92
CA VAL A 229 -6.56 15.41 -1.69
C VAL A 229 -6.24 16.37 -2.81
N GLU A 230 -6.60 15.99 -4.03
CA GLU A 230 -6.33 16.80 -5.20
C GLU A 230 -7.48 16.68 -6.19
N ARG A 231 -7.81 17.81 -6.81
CA ARG A 231 -8.72 17.87 -7.95
C ARG A 231 -7.94 17.48 -9.19
N SER A 232 -8.34 16.37 -9.83
CA SER A 232 -7.74 15.96 -11.08
C SER A 232 -8.28 16.84 -12.21
N THR A 233 -7.35 17.40 -12.99
CA THR A 233 -7.65 18.02 -14.29
C THR A 233 -7.61 17.01 -15.44
N THR A 234 -7.17 15.76 -15.19
CA THR A 234 -7.21 14.70 -16.21
C THR A 234 -8.65 14.24 -16.41
N GLN A 235 -9.16 14.43 -17.63
CA GLN A 235 -10.46 13.93 -18.08
C GLN A 235 -10.52 12.41 -17.86
N ASP A 236 -11.62 11.93 -17.30
CA ASP A 236 -11.90 10.51 -17.36
C ASP A 236 -12.30 10.11 -18.80
N GLU A 237 -12.36 8.81 -19.07
CA GLU A 237 -12.72 8.22 -20.38
C GLU A 237 -14.09 8.69 -20.90
N ASN A 238 -14.89 9.36 -20.06
CA ASN A 238 -16.25 9.81 -20.32
C ASN A 238 -16.38 11.34 -20.38
N GLY A 239 -15.28 12.10 -20.37
CA GLY A 239 -15.28 13.55 -20.54
C GLY A 239 -16.03 14.32 -19.45
N ALA A 240 -16.20 13.76 -18.24
CA ALA A 240 -16.91 14.41 -17.15
C ALA A 240 -16.00 15.35 -16.32
N ASN A 241 -16.67 16.33 -15.71
CA ASN A 241 -16.19 17.45 -14.90
C ASN A 241 -15.08 17.12 -13.88
N GLU A 242 -14.37 18.17 -13.45
CA GLU A 242 -13.40 18.18 -12.35
C GLU A 242 -13.76 17.21 -11.22
N LYS A 243 -13.05 16.07 -11.15
CA LYS A 243 -13.23 15.07 -10.08
C LYS A 243 -12.14 15.21 -9.04
N GLU A 244 -12.54 15.14 -7.79
CA GLU A 244 -11.63 15.15 -6.67
C GLU A 244 -11.25 13.73 -6.27
N TYR A 245 -10.00 13.56 -5.87
CA TYR A 245 -9.44 12.27 -5.54
C TYR A 245 -8.70 12.36 -4.21
N LEU A 246 -8.87 11.33 -3.40
CA LEU A 246 -8.03 11.06 -2.26
C LEU A 246 -6.91 10.12 -2.67
N TYR A 247 -5.69 10.49 -2.32
CA TYR A 247 -4.49 9.71 -2.54
C TYR A 247 -3.91 9.24 -1.20
N LEU A 248 -3.58 7.96 -1.11
CA LEU A 248 -2.77 7.39 -0.02
C LEU A 248 -1.47 6.86 -0.62
N GLU A 249 -0.37 7.53 -0.31
CA GLU A 249 0.97 7.11 -0.75
C GLU A 249 1.44 5.89 0.03
N ARG A 250 1.52 6.01 1.37
CA ARG A 250 2.07 4.98 2.24
C ARG A 250 1.54 5.10 3.66
N VAL A 251 1.65 4.00 4.40
CA VAL A 251 1.30 3.91 5.81
C VAL A 251 2.55 3.51 6.61
N LEU A 252 2.76 4.18 7.74
CA LEU A 252 3.73 3.79 8.75
C LEU A 252 3.01 3.28 9.98
N MET A 253 3.38 2.09 10.44
CA MET A 253 3.00 1.59 11.77
C MET A 253 4.21 1.78 12.68
N VAL A 254 4.04 2.55 13.76
CA VAL A 254 5.11 2.90 14.70
C VAL A 254 4.73 2.50 16.11
N ARG A 255 5.68 1.94 16.88
CA ARG A 255 5.43 1.51 18.26
C ARG A 255 5.21 2.73 19.16
N THR A 256 4.14 2.73 19.94
CA THR A 256 3.91 3.79 20.93
C THR A 256 5.04 3.78 21.96
N ARG A 257 5.54 4.97 22.31
CA ARG A 257 6.55 5.17 23.36
C ARG A 257 5.90 5.39 24.72
#